data_AF-U5I4W5-F1
#
_entry.id   AF-U5I4W5-F1
#
_cell.length_a   1.000
_cell.length_b   1.000
_cell.length_c   1.000
_cell.angle_alpha   90.00
_cell.angle_beta   90.00
_cell.angle_gamma   90.00
#
_symmetry.space_group_name_H-M   'P 1'
#
loop_
_entity.id
_entity.type
_entity.pdbx_description
1 polymer ?
#
loop_
_entity_poly.entity_id
_entity_poly.type
_entity_poly.pdbx_seq_one_letter_code
_entity_poly.pdbx_strand_id
1 'polypeptide(L)'
;ISAKYCQEDCVRYIGPNGSGHYVKMVHNGIEYSDMQLITESYSLLKNVIGMNNLDISNIFKEWNKGELCSYLIEITGDIFCKKDKNGKFIIDYILDVASNKGTGTWTAKCALDLQVPCSVITESVFSRYLSSLKANRMIASTLLSGPKDFSTHNLNKEEFIENIRKSLYLGKIISYAQGFSLMKRASEHYKWNLKFVEIAKIFRSGCIIKANFLNDIALAYSQDNNLIDLLFTPYFQDTINTYQLSLRKILVIAINKGISLP
;
A
#
# COMPACT_ATOMS: atom_id res chain seq x y z
N ILE A 1 10.66 4.72 -25.96
CA ILE A 1 11.31 5.50 -24.88
C ILE A 1 10.84 4.90 -23.56
N SER A 2 11.75 4.38 -22.74
CA SER A 2 11.49 3.83 -21.40
C SER A 2 12.09 4.73 -20.32
N ALA A 3 11.55 4.68 -19.11
CA ALA A 3 12.25 5.19 -17.94
C ALA A 3 13.54 4.38 -17.70
N LYS A 4 14.52 5.00 -17.06
CA LYS A 4 15.79 4.37 -16.67
C LYS A 4 15.97 4.44 -15.16
N TYR A 5 16.64 3.43 -14.60
CA TYR A 5 17.09 3.41 -13.21
C TYR A 5 18.54 2.90 -13.19
N CYS A 6 19.48 3.70 -12.66
CA CYS A 6 20.92 3.37 -12.68
C CYS A 6 21.42 2.92 -14.08
N GLN A 7 21.02 3.65 -15.13
CA GLN A 7 21.33 3.34 -16.55
C GLN A 7 20.67 2.07 -17.12
N GLU A 8 19.97 1.26 -16.32
CA GLU A 8 19.16 0.14 -16.81
C GLU A 8 17.79 0.64 -17.30
N ASP A 9 17.36 0.19 -18.47
CA ASP A 9 16.00 0.47 -18.96
C ASP A 9 14.95 -0.29 -18.13
N CYS A 10 13.89 0.39 -17.72
CA CYS A 10 12.72 -0.21 -17.05
C CYS A 10 11.75 -0.86 -18.06
N VAL A 11 12.29 -1.70 -18.95
CA VAL A 11 11.54 -2.53 -19.89
C VAL A 11 12.26 -3.85 -20.11
N ARG A 12 11.53 -4.96 -20.08
CA ARG A 12 12.04 -6.31 -20.31
C ARG A 12 10.99 -7.15 -21.02
N TYR A 13 11.43 -8.19 -21.72
CA TYR A 13 10.53 -9.25 -22.15
C TYR A 13 10.05 -10.03 -20.92
N ILE A 14 8.75 -9.98 -20.66
CA ILE A 14 8.15 -10.59 -19.46
C ILE A 14 7.95 -12.10 -19.63
N GLY A 15 7.51 -12.53 -20.81
CA GLY A 15 7.14 -13.90 -21.10
C GLY A 15 6.19 -13.97 -22.29
N PRO A 16 5.69 -15.17 -22.63
CA PRO A 16 4.80 -15.36 -23.77
C PRO A 16 3.38 -14.84 -23.50
N ASN A 17 2.56 -14.80 -24.55
CA ASN A 17 1.11 -14.56 -24.49
C ASN A 17 0.74 -13.28 -23.69
N GLY A 18 -0.25 -13.39 -22.79
CA GLY A 18 -0.75 -12.28 -21.96
C GLY A 18 0.08 -11.97 -20.71
N SER A 19 1.27 -12.56 -20.54
CA SER A 19 2.06 -12.42 -19.30
C SER A 19 2.42 -10.97 -18.94
N GLY A 20 2.75 -10.13 -19.93
CA GLY A 20 3.01 -8.70 -19.70
C GLY A 20 1.78 -7.95 -19.18
N HIS A 21 0.59 -8.24 -19.70
CA HIS A 21 -0.66 -7.66 -19.21
C HIS A 21 -1.00 -8.17 -17.80
N TYR A 22 -0.71 -9.44 -17.50
CA TYR A 22 -0.90 -10.01 -16.17
C TYR A 22 0.00 -9.33 -15.13
N VAL A 23 1.29 -9.15 -15.44
CA VAL A 23 2.22 -8.42 -14.56
C VAL A 23 1.75 -6.97 -14.34
N LYS A 24 1.23 -6.30 -15.37
CA LYS A 24 0.64 -4.95 -15.23
C LYS A 24 -0.62 -4.95 -14.36
N MET A 25 -1.47 -5.97 -14.48
CA MET A 25 -2.65 -6.12 -13.65
C MET A 25 -2.25 -6.25 -12.17
N VAL A 26 -1.30 -7.14 -11.85
CA VAL A 26 -0.80 -7.30 -10.47
C VAL A 26 -0.15 -6.02 -9.96
N HIS A 27 0.64 -5.31 -10.78
CA HIS A 27 1.16 -3.97 -10.44
C HIS A 27 0.03 -3.03 -9.97
N ASN A 28 -1.10 -2.96 -10.69
CA ASN A 28 -2.21 -2.11 -10.28
C ASN A 28 -2.93 -2.63 -9.03
N GLY A 29 -2.92 -3.94 -8.77
CA GLY A 29 -3.37 -4.48 -7.49
C GLY A 29 -2.52 -3.98 -6.33
N ILE A 30 -1.19 -4.05 -6.47
CA ILE A 30 -0.23 -3.53 -5.48
C ILE A 30 -0.36 -2.01 -5.31
N GLU A 31 -0.61 -1.28 -6.39
CA GLU A 31 -0.89 0.16 -6.33
C GLU A 31 -2.13 0.47 -5.48
N TYR A 32 -3.19 -0.36 -5.57
CA TYR A 32 -4.41 -0.15 -4.80
C TYR A 32 -4.18 -0.37 -3.31
N SER A 33 -3.45 -1.42 -2.92
CA SER A 33 -3.10 -1.68 -1.53
C SER A 33 -2.15 -0.63 -0.97
N ASP A 34 -1.16 -0.17 -1.73
CA ASP A 34 -0.26 0.91 -1.31
C ASP A 34 -1.04 2.19 -0.98
N MET A 35 -1.97 2.60 -1.86
CA MET A 35 -2.83 3.76 -1.60
C MET A 35 -3.74 3.57 -0.38
N GLN A 36 -4.26 2.35 -0.19
CA GLN A 36 -5.14 2.03 0.94
C GLN A 36 -4.38 2.07 2.27
N LEU A 37 -3.20 1.45 2.36
CA LEU A 37 -2.34 1.48 3.55
C LEU A 37 -1.90 2.91 3.92
N ILE A 38 -1.62 3.76 2.91
CA ILE A 38 -1.34 5.18 3.12
C ILE A 38 -2.57 5.91 3.66
N THR A 39 -3.75 5.61 3.13
CA THR A 39 -5.04 6.19 3.59
C THR A 39 -5.34 5.82 5.03
N GLU A 40 -5.07 4.59 5.42
CA GLU A 40 -5.20 4.10 6.80
C GLU A 40 -4.24 4.82 7.75
N SER A 41 -2.99 4.97 7.33
CA SER A 41 -1.98 5.73 8.09
C SER A 41 -2.42 7.18 8.29
N TYR A 42 -2.95 7.80 7.23
CA TYR A 42 -3.58 9.13 7.31
C TYR A 42 -4.76 9.15 8.29
N SER A 43 -5.67 8.17 8.22
CA SER A 43 -6.83 8.08 9.11
C SER A 43 -6.43 8.04 10.58
N LEU A 44 -5.37 7.30 10.91
CA LEU A 44 -4.83 7.26 12.28
C LEU A 44 -4.25 8.61 12.72
N LEU A 45 -3.43 9.25 11.89
CA LEU A 45 -2.85 10.56 12.19
C LEU A 45 -3.95 11.64 12.38
N LYS A 46 -4.98 11.61 11.53
CA LYS A 46 -6.06 12.60 11.53
C LYS A 46 -7.07 12.36 12.65
N ASN A 47 -7.59 11.13 12.75
CA ASN A 47 -8.76 10.82 13.58
C ASN A 47 -8.38 10.33 14.98
N VAL A 48 -7.19 9.74 15.15
CA VAL A 48 -6.71 9.35 16.48
C VAL A 48 -5.89 10.49 17.09
N ILE A 49 -4.86 11.00 16.41
CA ILE A 49 -3.97 12.02 17.00
C ILE A 49 -4.51 13.45 16.86
N GLY A 50 -5.42 13.70 15.91
CA GLY A 50 -6.00 15.04 15.67
C GLY A 50 -5.08 15.96 14.86
N MET A 51 -4.20 15.42 14.01
CA MET A 51 -3.23 16.24 13.26
C MET A 51 -3.89 17.07 12.16
N ASN A 52 -3.37 18.28 11.95
CA ASN A 52 -3.77 19.11 10.82
C ASN A 52 -3.03 18.70 9.53
N ASN A 53 -3.49 19.22 8.39
CA ASN A 53 -2.97 18.79 7.08
C ASN A 53 -1.49 19.17 6.87
N LEU A 54 -1.00 20.27 7.45
CA LEU A 54 0.42 20.64 7.33
C LEU A 54 1.32 19.70 8.14
N ASP A 55 0.89 19.31 9.34
CA ASP A 55 1.63 18.33 10.15
C ASP A 55 1.68 16.96 9.45
N ILE A 56 0.56 16.52 8.88
CA ILE A 56 0.50 15.27 8.10
C ILE A 56 1.40 15.36 6.86
N SER A 57 1.40 16.49 6.15
CA SER A 57 2.31 16.75 5.02
C SER A 57 3.77 16.59 5.45
N ASN A 58 4.15 17.19 6.57
CA ASN A 58 5.51 17.12 7.10
C ASN A 58 5.91 15.69 7.48
N ILE A 59 5.01 14.91 8.09
CA ILE A 59 5.24 13.50 8.44
C ILE A 59 5.49 12.66 7.19
N PHE A 60 4.65 12.77 6.16
CA PHE A 60 4.86 12.02 4.93
C PHE A 60 6.14 12.44 4.20
N LYS A 61 6.49 13.74 4.23
CA LYS A 61 7.77 14.22 3.69
C LYS A 61 8.97 13.67 4.47
N GLU A 62 8.86 13.51 5.78
CA GLU A 62 9.90 12.88 6.60
C GLU A 62 10.02 11.38 6.33
N TRP A 63 8.89 10.67 6.29
CA TRP A 63 8.86 9.25 5.93
C TRP A 63 9.45 8.98 4.54
N ASN A 64 9.28 9.92 3.60
CA ASN A 64 9.84 9.81 2.25
C ASN A 64 11.37 9.89 2.20
N LYS A 65 12.03 10.34 3.28
CA LYS A 65 13.51 10.36 3.38
C LYS A 65 14.08 9.02 3.85
N GLY A 66 13.24 8.14 4.40
CA GLY A 66 13.64 6.84 4.95
C GLY A 66 13.26 5.67 4.04
N GLU A 67 13.00 4.52 4.66
CA GLU A 67 12.66 3.26 3.94
C GLU A 67 11.32 3.32 3.18
N LEU A 68 10.43 4.25 3.54
CA LEU A 68 9.17 4.49 2.84
C LEU A 68 9.34 5.35 1.57
N CYS A 69 10.58 5.73 1.21
CA CYS A 69 10.86 6.54 0.03
C CYS A 69 10.22 5.95 -1.22
N SER A 70 9.18 6.61 -1.71
CA SER A 70 8.37 6.16 -2.83
C SER A 70 7.56 7.31 -3.41
N TYR A 71 7.19 7.16 -4.69
CA TYR A 71 6.39 8.17 -5.37
C TYR A 71 5.05 8.43 -4.68
N LEU A 72 4.36 7.39 -4.21
CA LEU A 72 3.06 7.55 -3.54
C LEU A 72 3.19 8.30 -2.20
N ILE A 73 4.27 8.09 -1.45
CA ILE A 73 4.52 8.82 -0.19
C ILE A 73 4.89 10.28 -0.48
N GLU A 74 5.74 10.52 -1.50
CA GLU A 74 6.10 11.86 -1.98
C GLU A 74 4.85 12.69 -2.31
N ILE A 75 4.02 12.20 -3.23
CA ILE A 75 2.83 12.95 -3.66
C ILE A 75 1.82 13.11 -2.53
N THR A 76 1.76 12.17 -1.58
CA THR A 76 0.88 12.29 -0.40
C THR A 76 1.30 13.49 0.44
N GLY A 77 2.60 13.66 0.67
CA GLY A 77 3.15 14.85 1.33
C GLY A 77 2.76 16.15 0.63
N ASP A 78 2.80 16.18 -0.70
CA ASP A 78 2.44 17.36 -1.50
C ASP A 78 0.93 17.64 -1.55
N ILE A 79 0.10 16.58 -1.60
CA ILE A 79 -1.36 16.67 -1.59
C ILE A 79 -1.85 17.39 -0.34
N PHE A 80 -1.33 17.02 0.83
CA PHE A 80 -1.81 17.59 2.11
C PHE A 80 -1.47 19.08 2.28
N CYS A 81 -0.42 19.60 1.64
CA CYS A 81 -0.11 21.04 1.69
C CYS A 81 -0.74 21.84 0.54
N LYS A 82 -1.43 21.19 -0.41
CA LYS A 82 -2.02 21.87 -1.56
C LYS A 82 -3.27 22.66 -1.19
N LYS A 83 -3.26 23.95 -1.51
CA LYS A 83 -4.39 24.87 -1.31
C LYS A 83 -5.01 25.33 -2.64
N ASP A 84 -6.29 25.65 -2.61
CA ASP A 84 -7.01 26.32 -3.70
C ASP A 84 -6.70 27.83 -3.72
N LYS A 85 -7.31 28.55 -4.67
CA LYS A 85 -7.17 30.02 -4.80
C LYS A 85 -7.68 30.82 -3.59
N ASN A 86 -8.48 30.21 -2.72
CA ASN A 86 -9.03 30.84 -1.51
C ASN A 86 -8.26 30.44 -0.24
N GLY A 87 -7.13 29.72 -0.38
CA GLY A 87 -6.31 29.26 0.74
C GLY A 87 -6.85 28.03 1.47
N LYS A 88 -7.89 27.36 0.95
CA LYS A 88 -8.48 26.14 1.52
C LYS A 88 -7.70 24.90 1.06
N PHE A 89 -7.45 23.96 1.96
CA PHE A 89 -6.78 22.70 1.60
C PHE A 89 -7.67 21.87 0.68
N ILE A 90 -7.17 21.51 -0.51
CA ILE A 90 -7.99 20.86 -1.54
C ILE A 90 -8.49 19.50 -1.06
N ILE A 91 -7.67 18.74 -0.34
CA ILE A 91 -7.98 17.39 0.14
C ILE A 91 -9.27 17.32 0.97
N ASP A 92 -9.59 18.36 1.74
CA ASP A 92 -10.77 18.41 2.60
C ASP A 92 -12.08 18.61 1.81
N TYR A 93 -12.00 18.97 0.53
CA TYR A 93 -13.14 19.24 -0.35
C TYR A 93 -13.32 18.18 -1.44
N ILE A 94 -12.42 17.19 -1.52
CA ILE A 94 -12.56 16.07 -2.44
C ILE A 94 -13.61 15.11 -1.89
N LEU A 95 -14.58 14.73 -2.73
CA LEU A 95 -15.57 13.72 -2.38
C LEU A 95 -14.88 12.38 -2.10
N ASP A 96 -15.17 11.78 -0.95
CA ASP A 96 -14.65 10.49 -0.47
C ASP A 96 -15.29 9.29 -1.18
N VAL A 97 -15.28 9.31 -2.51
CA VAL A 97 -15.76 8.25 -3.41
C VAL A 97 -14.62 7.89 -4.35
N ALA A 98 -13.91 6.82 -4.02
CA ALA A 98 -12.79 6.34 -4.81
C ALA A 98 -13.28 5.58 -6.04
N SER A 99 -13.05 6.17 -7.22
CA SER A 99 -13.26 5.47 -8.49
C SER A 99 -12.25 4.33 -8.69
N ASN A 100 -12.60 3.38 -9.56
CA ASN A 100 -11.71 2.32 -10.02
C ASN A 100 -11.99 2.02 -11.50
N LYS A 101 -10.98 1.53 -12.22
CA LYS A 101 -11.06 1.17 -13.65
C LYS A 101 -11.01 -0.36 -13.88
N GLY A 102 -11.28 -1.14 -12.84
CA GLY A 102 -11.37 -2.61 -12.90
C GLY A 102 -10.07 -3.40 -12.70
N THR A 103 -8.88 -2.83 -12.93
CA THR A 103 -7.63 -3.62 -12.85
C THR A 103 -7.32 -4.18 -11.47
N GLY A 104 -7.61 -3.44 -10.38
CA GLY A 104 -7.50 -3.97 -9.01
C GLY A 104 -8.47 -5.14 -8.78
N THR A 105 -9.70 -5.03 -9.27
CA THR A 105 -10.71 -6.09 -9.23
C THR A 105 -10.27 -7.33 -10.00
N TRP A 106 -9.61 -7.17 -11.14
CA TRP A 106 -9.06 -8.30 -11.90
C TRP A 106 -7.97 -9.04 -11.12
N THR A 107 -7.07 -8.32 -10.45
CA THR A 107 -6.07 -8.94 -9.57
C THR A 107 -6.72 -9.78 -8.47
N ALA A 108 -7.74 -9.24 -7.79
CA ALA A 108 -8.47 -9.98 -6.76
C ALA A 108 -9.19 -11.21 -7.32
N LYS A 109 -9.81 -11.11 -8.50
CA LYS A 109 -10.43 -12.26 -9.18
C LYS A 109 -9.40 -13.34 -9.54
N CYS A 110 -8.29 -12.96 -10.15
CA CYS A 110 -7.22 -13.92 -10.48
C CYS A 110 -6.62 -14.58 -9.24
N ALA A 111 -6.54 -13.86 -8.10
CA ALA A 111 -6.13 -14.46 -6.84
C ALA A 111 -7.11 -15.54 -6.36
N LEU A 112 -8.41 -15.30 -6.47
CA LEU A 112 -9.44 -16.30 -6.17
C LEU A 112 -9.35 -17.50 -7.13
N ASP A 113 -9.25 -17.25 -8.43
CA ASP A 113 -9.18 -18.29 -9.47
C ASP A 113 -7.94 -19.19 -9.28
N LEU A 114 -6.80 -18.61 -8.91
CA LEU A 114 -5.55 -19.32 -8.67
C LEU A 114 -5.36 -19.81 -7.23
N GLN A 115 -6.34 -19.55 -6.36
CA GLN A 115 -6.33 -19.94 -4.94
C GLN A 115 -5.08 -19.41 -4.21
N VAL A 116 -4.79 -18.12 -4.39
CA VAL A 116 -3.69 -17.41 -3.73
C VAL A 116 -4.26 -16.38 -2.76
N PRO A 117 -3.83 -16.37 -1.49
CA PRO A 117 -4.30 -15.39 -0.52
C PRO A 117 -3.72 -14.00 -0.81
N CYS A 118 -4.47 -13.16 -1.53
CA CYS A 118 -4.14 -11.75 -1.76
C CYS A 118 -5.09 -10.83 -0.98
N SER A 119 -5.11 -10.98 0.35
CA SER A 119 -6.05 -10.29 1.22
C SER A 119 -5.91 -8.77 1.16
N VAL A 120 -4.69 -8.22 1.27
CA VAL A 120 -4.48 -6.76 1.36
C VAL A 120 -4.93 -6.06 0.07
N ILE A 121 -4.61 -6.67 -1.08
CA ILE A 121 -5.06 -6.16 -2.39
C ILE A 121 -6.59 -6.26 -2.50
N THR A 122 -7.18 -7.37 -2.05
CA THR A 122 -8.64 -7.57 -2.14
C THR A 122 -9.40 -6.60 -1.25
N GLU A 123 -8.96 -6.40 0.00
CA GLU A 123 -9.56 -5.43 0.93
C GLU A 123 -9.41 -3.99 0.44
N SER A 124 -8.32 -3.66 -0.26
CA SER A 124 -8.18 -2.35 -0.90
C SER A 124 -9.21 -2.11 -2.02
N VAL A 125 -9.64 -3.17 -2.73
CA VAL A 125 -10.72 -3.09 -3.72
C VAL A 125 -12.06 -2.90 -3.01
N PHE A 126 -12.34 -3.68 -1.95
CA PHE A 126 -13.57 -3.53 -1.18
C PHE A 126 -13.68 -2.17 -0.49
N SER A 127 -12.59 -1.61 0.01
CA SER A 127 -12.56 -0.27 0.59
C SER A 127 -12.99 0.80 -0.41
N ARG A 128 -12.60 0.68 -1.69
CA ARG A 128 -13.09 1.58 -2.76
C ARG A 128 -14.59 1.39 -3.02
N TYR A 129 -15.07 0.15 -3.04
CA TYR A 129 -16.50 -0.12 -3.19
C TYR A 129 -17.31 0.45 -2.03
N LEU A 130 -16.84 0.27 -0.79
CA LEU A 130 -17.44 0.84 0.41
C LEU A 130 -17.48 2.37 0.35
N SER A 131 -16.39 3.01 -0.12
CA SER A 131 -16.36 4.46 -0.32
C SER A 131 -17.43 4.94 -1.31
N SER A 132 -17.72 4.15 -2.35
CA SER A 132 -18.73 4.47 -3.36
C SER A 132 -20.17 4.41 -2.83
N LEU A 133 -20.41 3.68 -1.74
CA LEU A 133 -21.71 3.63 -1.05
C LEU A 133 -21.93 4.86 -0.14
N LYS A 134 -21.64 6.07 -0.64
CA LYS A 134 -21.65 7.31 0.16
C LYS A 134 -23.00 7.55 0.85
N ALA A 135 -24.11 7.42 0.13
CA ALA A 135 -25.45 7.60 0.70
C ALA A 135 -25.71 6.63 1.87
N ASN A 136 -25.37 5.34 1.69
CA ASN A 136 -25.53 4.34 2.74
C ASN A 136 -24.64 4.66 3.96
N ARG A 137 -23.39 5.09 3.75
CA ARG A 137 -22.48 5.49 4.84
C ARG A 137 -23.01 6.69 5.61
N MET A 138 -23.59 7.69 4.93
CA MET A 138 -24.19 8.85 5.58
C MET A 138 -25.38 8.45 6.45
N ILE A 139 -26.29 7.61 5.93
CA ILE A 139 -27.43 7.08 6.71
C ILE A 139 -26.92 6.28 7.90
N ALA A 140 -25.99 5.34 7.66
CA ALA A 140 -25.40 4.51 8.71
C ALA A 140 -24.75 5.35 9.83
N SER A 141 -24.08 6.47 9.49
CA SER A 141 -23.45 7.35 10.49
C SER A 141 -24.44 8.02 11.45
N THR A 142 -25.72 8.11 11.07
CA THR A 142 -26.79 8.64 11.94
C THR A 142 -27.49 7.56 12.76
N LEU A 143 -27.39 6.30 12.36
CA LEU A 143 -28.13 5.18 12.95
C LEU A 143 -27.24 4.29 13.83
N LEU A 144 -25.97 4.12 13.47
CA LEU A 144 -25.03 3.23 14.13
C LEU A 144 -24.15 4.02 15.10
N SER A 145 -23.97 3.49 16.31
CA SER A 145 -23.07 4.04 17.32
C SER A 145 -21.71 3.33 17.30
N GLY A 146 -20.64 4.09 17.48
CA GLY A 146 -19.29 3.58 17.73
C GLY A 146 -18.80 3.89 19.15
N PRO A 147 -17.53 3.58 19.47
CA PRO A 147 -16.87 3.99 20.70
C PRO A 147 -16.99 5.51 20.91
N LYS A 148 -17.26 5.93 22.15
CA LYS A 148 -17.41 7.36 22.53
C LYS A 148 -16.12 7.96 23.09
N ASP A 149 -15.20 7.13 23.55
CA ASP A 149 -13.95 7.58 24.14
C ASP A 149 -12.86 7.77 23.08
N PHE A 150 -12.73 9.01 22.62
CA PHE A 150 -11.65 9.44 21.73
C PHE A 150 -10.43 9.97 22.49
N SER A 151 -10.36 9.85 23.82
CA SER A 151 -9.26 10.42 24.60
C SER A 151 -7.90 9.82 24.21
N THR A 152 -6.94 10.69 23.97
CA THR A 152 -5.55 10.32 23.65
C THR A 152 -4.58 10.71 24.75
N HIS A 153 -5.09 11.07 25.94
CA HIS A 153 -4.28 11.68 27.01
C HIS A 153 -3.11 10.80 27.46
N ASN A 154 -3.21 9.47 27.28
CA ASN A 154 -2.16 8.51 27.63
C ASN A 154 -1.33 8.04 26.43
N LEU A 155 -1.54 8.58 25.22
CA LEU A 155 -0.79 8.19 24.02
C LEU A 155 0.45 9.08 23.86
N ASN A 156 1.63 8.47 23.88
CA ASN A 156 2.84 9.11 23.40
C ASN A 156 2.73 9.30 21.87
N LYS A 157 2.56 10.55 21.43
CA LYS A 157 2.33 10.88 20.01
C LYS A 157 3.49 10.44 19.13
N GLU A 158 4.74 10.66 19.56
CA GLU A 158 5.93 10.31 18.77
C GLU A 158 6.05 8.80 18.61
N GLU A 159 5.90 8.04 19.70
CA GLU A 159 5.90 6.57 19.63
C GLU A 159 4.77 6.06 18.73
N PHE A 160 3.57 6.67 18.81
CA PHE A 160 2.44 6.26 18.00
C PHE A 160 2.65 6.55 16.51
N ILE A 161 3.21 7.72 16.14
CA ILE A 161 3.57 8.04 14.75
C ILE A 161 4.59 7.03 14.21
N GLU A 162 5.61 6.69 14.99
CA GLU A 162 6.60 5.68 14.59
C GLU A 162 5.99 4.29 14.46
N ASN A 163 5.06 3.92 15.35
CA ASN A 163 4.32 2.67 15.21
C ASN A 163 3.46 2.65 13.95
N ILE A 164 2.83 3.77 13.55
CA ILE A 164 2.10 3.88 12.27
C ILE A 164 3.07 3.68 11.10
N ARG A 165 4.22 4.36 11.11
CA ARG A 165 5.24 4.26 10.06
C ARG A 165 5.71 2.82 9.84
N LYS A 166 6.05 2.12 10.94
CA LYS A 166 6.45 0.70 10.93
C LYS A 166 5.33 -0.21 10.43
N SER A 167 4.10 0.05 10.85
CA SER A 167 2.91 -0.72 10.43
C SER A 167 2.62 -0.56 8.95
N LEU A 168 2.73 0.67 8.43
CA LEU A 168 2.62 0.98 7.01
C LEU A 168 3.68 0.20 6.21
N TYR A 169 4.94 0.25 6.64
CA TYR A 169 6.01 -0.47 5.95
C TYR A 169 5.80 -1.99 5.95
N LEU A 170 5.39 -2.55 7.09
CA LEU A 170 5.07 -3.97 7.21
C LEU A 170 3.88 -4.38 6.34
N GLY A 171 2.83 -3.55 6.27
CA GLY A 171 1.69 -3.74 5.37
C GLY A 171 2.11 -3.77 3.90
N LYS A 172 3.02 -2.88 3.50
CA LYS A 172 3.61 -2.91 2.14
C LYS A 172 4.35 -4.22 1.89
N ILE A 173 5.22 -4.66 2.81
CA ILE A 173 5.93 -5.94 2.69
C ILE A 173 4.98 -7.10 2.43
N ILE A 174 3.93 -7.21 3.25
CA ILE A 174 2.91 -8.26 3.12
C ILE A 174 2.19 -8.16 1.78
N SER A 175 1.77 -6.96 1.37
CA SER A 175 1.07 -6.77 0.10
C SER A 175 1.93 -7.16 -1.10
N TYR A 176 3.23 -6.85 -1.10
CA TYR A 176 4.12 -7.21 -2.21
C TYR A 176 4.42 -8.71 -2.18
N ALA A 177 4.64 -9.31 -1.02
CA ALA A 177 4.76 -10.77 -0.90
C ALA A 177 3.56 -11.51 -1.50
N GLN A 178 2.34 -11.05 -1.19
CA GLN A 178 1.11 -11.59 -1.78
C GLN A 178 1.06 -11.41 -3.31
N GLY A 179 1.41 -10.22 -3.81
CA GLY A 179 1.41 -9.95 -5.26
C GLY A 179 2.44 -10.78 -6.03
N PHE A 180 3.64 -10.94 -5.48
CA PHE A 180 4.68 -11.78 -6.08
C PHE A 180 4.34 -13.27 -5.99
N SER A 181 3.73 -13.73 -4.89
CA SER A 181 3.20 -15.09 -4.77
C SER A 181 2.12 -15.37 -5.83
N LEU A 182 1.23 -14.39 -6.09
CA LEU A 182 0.24 -14.48 -7.17
C LEU A 182 0.90 -14.59 -8.56
N MET A 183 1.91 -13.78 -8.85
CA MET A 183 2.66 -13.88 -10.10
C MET A 183 3.39 -15.22 -10.23
N LYS A 184 3.91 -15.76 -9.11
CA LYS A 184 4.56 -17.07 -9.08
C LYS A 184 3.58 -18.19 -9.43
N ARG A 185 2.44 -18.25 -8.74
CA ARG A 185 1.39 -19.23 -9.03
C ARG A 185 0.88 -19.12 -10.47
N ALA A 186 0.71 -17.90 -10.97
CA ALA A 186 0.32 -17.68 -12.36
C ALA A 186 1.40 -18.17 -13.35
N SER A 187 2.67 -17.90 -13.07
CA SER A 187 3.79 -18.36 -13.89
C SER A 187 3.84 -19.88 -13.99
N GLU A 188 3.59 -20.59 -12.88
CA GLU A 188 3.51 -22.05 -12.83
C GLU A 188 2.30 -22.57 -13.63
N HIS A 189 1.11 -22.02 -13.36
CA HIS A 189 -0.14 -22.45 -13.99
C HIS A 189 -0.15 -22.23 -15.52
N TYR A 190 0.28 -21.05 -15.97
CA TYR A 190 0.30 -20.67 -17.40
C TYR A 190 1.63 -20.97 -18.11
N LYS A 191 2.61 -21.57 -17.42
CA LYS A 191 3.94 -21.92 -17.93
C LYS A 191 4.68 -20.73 -18.55
N TRP A 192 4.63 -19.57 -17.90
CA TRP A 192 5.24 -18.33 -18.41
C TRP A 192 6.73 -18.16 -18.07
N ASN A 193 7.25 -18.91 -17.08
CA ASN A 193 8.64 -18.82 -16.64
C ASN A 193 9.08 -17.37 -16.32
N LEU A 194 8.24 -16.66 -15.57
CA LEU A 194 8.47 -15.27 -15.20
C LEU A 194 9.79 -15.11 -14.43
N LYS A 195 10.50 -14.01 -14.71
CA LYS A 195 11.74 -13.62 -14.03
C LYS A 195 11.43 -12.52 -13.02
N PHE A 196 11.27 -12.88 -11.76
CA PHE A 196 10.80 -11.94 -10.72
C PHE A 196 11.82 -10.85 -10.43
N VAL A 197 13.12 -11.15 -10.55
CA VAL A 197 14.17 -10.12 -10.49
C VAL A 197 13.98 -9.05 -11.56
N GLU A 198 13.68 -9.44 -12.80
CA GLU A 198 13.47 -8.49 -13.90
C GLU A 198 12.16 -7.71 -13.71
N ILE A 199 11.09 -8.36 -13.22
CA ILE A 199 9.82 -7.70 -12.88
C ILE A 199 10.05 -6.63 -11.80
N ALA A 200 10.75 -6.97 -10.72
CA ALA A 200 11.08 -6.01 -9.66
C ALA A 200 11.91 -4.83 -10.21
N LYS A 201 12.90 -5.12 -11.06
CA LYS A 201 13.76 -4.09 -11.67
C LYS A 201 12.99 -3.09 -12.53
N ILE A 202 12.02 -3.53 -13.32
CA ILE A 202 11.24 -2.63 -14.18
C ILE A 202 10.27 -1.75 -13.39
N PHE A 203 9.88 -2.15 -12.18
CA PHE A 203 9.03 -1.33 -11.31
C PHE A 203 9.80 -0.22 -10.58
N ARG A 204 11.14 -0.24 -10.55
CA ARG A 204 11.97 0.74 -9.81
C ARG A 204 11.84 2.18 -10.30
N SER A 205 11.40 2.40 -11.54
CA SER A 205 11.19 3.74 -12.10
C SER A 205 10.07 3.74 -13.14
N GLY A 206 9.56 4.92 -13.47
CA GLY A 206 8.50 5.13 -14.48
C GLY A 206 7.09 4.73 -14.05
N CYS A 207 6.91 3.71 -13.21
CA CYS A 207 5.61 3.25 -12.74
C CYS A 207 5.14 3.97 -11.46
N ILE A 208 3.88 3.78 -11.05
CA ILE A 208 3.28 4.47 -9.89
C ILE A 208 3.83 3.93 -8.57
N ILE A 209 4.08 2.61 -8.50
CA ILE A 209 4.58 1.96 -7.27
C ILE A 209 6.10 2.08 -7.10
N LYS A 210 6.77 2.93 -7.89
CA LYS A 210 8.22 3.11 -7.83
C LYS A 210 8.67 3.54 -6.43
N ALA A 211 9.62 2.81 -5.87
CA ALA A 211 10.11 2.95 -4.50
C ALA A 211 11.50 2.34 -4.34
N ASN A 212 12.26 2.82 -3.36
CA ASN A 212 13.55 2.20 -3.01
C ASN A 212 13.38 0.74 -2.58
N PHE A 213 12.26 0.43 -1.94
CA PHE A 213 11.80 -0.92 -1.56
C PHE A 213 11.90 -1.97 -2.68
N LEU A 214 11.73 -1.57 -3.93
CA LEU A 214 11.84 -2.49 -5.07
C LEU A 214 13.28 -2.94 -5.36
N ASN A 215 14.28 -2.20 -4.88
CA ASN A 215 15.67 -2.66 -4.91
C ASN A 215 15.86 -3.86 -3.98
N ASP A 216 15.24 -3.85 -2.80
CA ASP A 216 15.34 -4.95 -1.84
C ASP A 216 14.67 -6.21 -2.37
N ILE A 217 13.51 -6.07 -3.04
CA ILE A 217 12.86 -7.19 -3.73
C ILE A 217 13.71 -7.70 -4.90
N ALA A 218 14.28 -6.81 -5.71
CA ALA A 218 15.17 -7.22 -6.80
C ALA A 218 16.42 -7.95 -6.27
N LEU A 219 16.99 -7.48 -5.16
CA LEU A 219 18.12 -8.11 -4.49
C LEU A 219 17.74 -9.51 -3.98
N ALA A 220 16.61 -9.65 -3.31
CA ALA A 220 16.09 -10.93 -2.84
C ALA A 220 15.98 -11.96 -3.98
N TYR A 221 15.36 -11.59 -5.11
CA TYR A 221 15.24 -12.49 -6.27
C TYR A 221 16.52 -12.66 -7.08
N SER A 222 17.51 -11.78 -6.92
CA SER A 222 18.81 -11.95 -7.58
C SER A 222 19.65 -13.08 -6.97
N GLN A 223 19.42 -13.37 -5.68
CA GLN A 223 20.06 -14.48 -4.98
C GLN A 223 19.41 -15.81 -5.35
N ASP A 224 18.08 -15.83 -5.48
CA ASP A 224 17.31 -17.00 -5.92
C ASP A 224 16.03 -16.54 -6.65
N ASN A 225 15.84 -16.89 -7.92
CA ASN A 225 14.59 -16.57 -8.63
C ASN A 225 13.42 -17.47 -8.19
N ASN A 226 13.67 -18.55 -7.46
CA ASN A 226 12.67 -19.54 -7.06
C ASN A 226 12.27 -19.46 -5.59
N LEU A 227 12.48 -18.30 -4.93
CA LEU A 227 12.08 -18.05 -3.54
C LEU A 227 10.70 -18.62 -3.26
N ILE A 228 10.57 -19.35 -2.15
CA ILE A 228 9.28 -19.87 -1.68
C ILE A 228 8.32 -18.70 -1.43
N ASP A 229 8.78 -17.72 -0.65
CA ASP A 229 8.08 -16.48 -0.35
C ASP A 229 9.09 -15.36 -0.05
N LEU A 230 8.76 -14.12 -0.39
CA LEU A 230 9.58 -12.95 -0.07
C LEU A 230 9.78 -12.78 1.44
N LEU A 231 8.76 -13.10 2.25
CA LEU A 231 8.80 -12.93 3.71
C LEU A 231 9.90 -13.75 4.40
N PHE A 232 10.42 -14.80 3.75
CA PHE A 232 11.44 -15.68 4.32
C PHE A 232 12.87 -15.22 4.03
N THR A 233 13.05 -14.18 3.21
CA THR A 233 14.39 -13.65 2.96
C THR A 233 14.88 -12.80 4.13
N PRO A 234 16.20 -12.78 4.43
CA PRO A 234 16.72 -12.21 5.68
C PRO A 234 16.23 -10.78 5.96
N TYR A 235 16.29 -9.89 4.97
CA TYR A 235 15.87 -8.49 5.12
C TYR A 235 14.39 -8.36 5.51
N PHE A 236 13.48 -9.05 4.81
CA PHE A 236 12.05 -8.96 5.09
C PHE A 236 11.70 -9.68 6.39
N GLN A 237 12.33 -10.83 6.68
CA GLN A 237 12.15 -11.55 7.94
C GLN A 237 12.52 -10.67 9.15
N ASP A 238 13.70 -10.04 9.12
CA ASP A 238 14.18 -9.18 10.21
C ASP A 238 13.25 -7.98 10.42
N THR A 239 12.79 -7.38 9.31
CA THR A 239 11.84 -6.26 9.35
C THR A 239 10.51 -6.68 9.99
N ILE A 240 9.94 -7.82 9.58
CA ILE A 240 8.69 -8.35 10.15
C ILE A 240 8.86 -8.61 11.64
N ASN A 241 9.93 -9.29 12.05
CA ASN A 241 10.21 -9.59 13.45
C ASN A 241 10.32 -8.33 14.31
N THR A 242 10.94 -7.28 13.75
CA THR A 242 11.13 -6.01 14.44
C THR A 242 9.84 -5.18 14.51
N TYR A 243 9.02 -5.18 13.45
CA TYR A 243 7.89 -4.23 13.30
C TYR A 243 6.52 -4.81 13.67
N GLN A 244 6.39 -6.14 13.78
CA GLN A 244 5.10 -6.78 14.07
C GLN A 244 4.46 -6.32 15.39
N LEU A 245 5.24 -5.95 16.41
CA LEU A 245 4.70 -5.40 17.66
C LEU A 245 4.06 -4.03 17.44
N SER A 246 4.66 -3.17 16.60
CA SER A 246 4.09 -1.88 16.23
C SER A 246 2.74 -2.06 15.54
N LEU A 247 2.64 -2.99 14.57
CA LEU A 247 1.38 -3.31 13.90
C LEU A 247 0.30 -3.75 14.91
N ARG A 248 0.63 -4.66 15.84
CA ARG A 248 -0.33 -5.09 16.86
C ARG A 248 -0.80 -3.94 17.75
N LYS A 249 0.10 -3.06 18.19
CA LYS A 249 -0.25 -1.87 18.97
C LYS A 249 -1.22 -0.97 18.21
N ILE A 250 -0.94 -0.70 16.93
CA ILE A 250 -1.81 0.11 16.07
C ILE A 250 -3.19 -0.52 15.92
N LEU A 251 -3.27 -1.83 15.62
CA LEU A 251 -4.53 -2.53 15.45
C LEU A 251 -5.40 -2.51 16.72
N VAL A 252 -4.80 -2.76 17.89
CA VAL A 252 -5.54 -2.69 19.17
C VAL A 252 -6.11 -1.29 19.41
N ILE A 253 -5.32 -0.24 19.16
CA ILE A 253 -5.77 1.15 19.32
C ILE A 253 -6.89 1.45 18.31
N ALA A 254 -6.72 1.05 17.05
CA ALA A 254 -7.72 1.29 16.02
C ALA A 254 -9.06 0.60 16.32
N ILE A 255 -9.02 -0.66 16.75
CA ILE A 255 -10.20 -1.42 17.18
C ILE A 255 -10.90 -0.71 18.35
N ASN A 256 -10.15 -0.33 19.38
CA ASN A 256 -10.72 0.37 20.54
C ASN A 256 -11.32 1.74 20.18
N LYS A 257 -10.74 2.42 19.19
CA LYS A 257 -11.20 3.75 18.72
C LYS A 257 -12.24 3.67 17.60
N GLY A 258 -12.60 2.48 17.12
CA GLY A 258 -13.52 2.31 16.01
C GLY A 258 -12.99 2.83 14.67
N ILE A 259 -11.67 2.83 14.49
CA ILE A 259 -11.02 3.19 13.21
C ILE A 259 -10.85 1.92 12.39
N SER A 260 -11.40 1.92 11.17
CA SER A 260 -11.27 0.81 10.24
C SER A 260 -9.87 0.78 9.61
N LEU A 261 -9.18 -0.35 9.77
CA LEU A 261 -7.91 -0.71 9.14
C LEU A 261 -8.08 -2.11 8.49
N PRO A 262 -8.75 -2.20 7.32
CA PRO A 262 -9.12 -3.45 6.69
C PRO A 262 -7.94 -4.27 6.14
#